data_AF-A0AA35SR00-F1
#
_entry.id   AF-A0AA35SR00-F1
#
_cell.length_a   1.000
_cell.length_b   1.000
_cell.length_c   1.000
_cell.angle_alpha   90.00
_cell.angle_beta   90.00
_cell.angle_gamma   90.00
#
_symmetry.space_group_name_H-M   'P 1'
#
loop_
_entity.id
_entity.type
_entity.pdbx_description
1 polymer ?
#
loop_
_entity_poly.entity_id
_entity_poly.type
_entity_poly.pdbx_seq_one_letter_code
_entity_poly.pdbx_strand_id
1 'polypeptide(L)'
;LPTLATDNGPEHEGLIIPENLPYLTQCPVTVSEMDLVSPPLVAAAIWSWAPGFSHSNVTTATQCPAVDIEREGRWVVLSCSEDLVHMCQSSANISDVALSIDRGQWGTAQCPQGYAFSLPQTGYVNRKLYVAATNTNTSHVWINLPASAK
;
A
#
# COMPACT_ATOMS: atom_id res chain seq x y z
N LEU A 1 43.32 -12.64 -33.43
CA LEU A 1 42.52 -12.97 -32.24
C LEU A 1 41.46 -11.88 -32.11
N PRO A 2 40.17 -12.17 -32.34
CA PRO A 2 39.13 -11.15 -32.22
C PRO A 2 38.80 -10.92 -30.74
N THR A 3 38.71 -9.65 -30.37
CA THR A 3 38.23 -9.18 -29.06
C THR A 3 36.77 -9.57 -28.88
N LEU A 4 36.47 -10.34 -27.85
CA LEU A 4 35.11 -10.56 -27.38
C LEU A 4 34.53 -9.20 -26.99
N ALA A 5 33.56 -8.73 -27.76
CA ALA A 5 32.69 -7.66 -27.30
C ALA A 5 31.99 -8.17 -26.04
N THR A 6 32.18 -7.47 -24.92
CA THR A 6 31.30 -7.60 -23.77
C THR A 6 29.96 -7.05 -24.21
N ASP A 7 29.07 -7.95 -24.62
CA ASP A 7 27.66 -7.65 -24.73
C ASP A 7 27.18 -7.28 -23.32
N ASN A 8 27.11 -5.99 -23.05
CA ASN A 8 26.48 -5.48 -21.84
C ASN A 8 24.98 -5.68 -22.04
N GLY A 9 24.52 -6.90 -21.78
CA GLY A 9 23.11 -7.19 -21.62
C GLY A 9 22.50 -6.24 -20.57
N PRO A 10 21.19 -5.99 -20.63
CA PRO A 10 20.50 -5.11 -19.69
C PRO A 10 20.82 -5.51 -18.24
N GLU A 11 21.38 -4.57 -17.48
CA GLU A 11 22.11 -4.82 -16.22
C GLU A 11 21.23 -5.39 -15.08
N HIS A 12 19.92 -5.54 -15.29
CA HIS A 12 18.94 -5.91 -14.27
C HIS A 12 17.83 -6.86 -14.73
N GLU A 13 18.03 -7.68 -15.77
CA GLU A 13 17.05 -8.72 -16.10
C GLU A 13 17.15 -9.91 -15.11
N GLY A 14 16.07 -10.16 -14.34
CA GLY A 14 15.90 -11.36 -13.51
C GLY A 14 16.34 -11.27 -12.04
N LEU A 15 16.92 -10.16 -11.58
CA LEU A 15 17.27 -9.94 -10.16
C LEU A 15 16.11 -9.26 -9.43
N ILE A 16 15.74 -9.77 -8.25
CA ILE A 16 14.79 -9.11 -7.34
C ILE A 16 15.62 -8.28 -6.33
N ILE A 17 15.51 -6.96 -6.44
CA ILE A 17 16.21 -5.98 -5.59
C ILE A 17 15.19 -5.09 -4.88
N PRO A 18 15.54 -4.40 -3.77
CA PRO A 18 14.61 -3.56 -3.03
C PRO A 18 13.85 -2.56 -3.90
N GLU A 19 14.50 -2.02 -4.93
CA GLU A 19 13.94 -1.01 -5.84
C GLU A 19 12.86 -1.59 -6.76
N ASN A 20 12.98 -2.85 -7.20
CA ASN A 20 12.02 -3.46 -8.13
C ASN A 20 10.98 -4.36 -7.46
N LEU A 21 11.22 -4.80 -6.22
CA LEU A 21 10.33 -5.68 -5.48
C LEU A 21 8.91 -5.11 -5.31
N PRO A 22 8.69 -3.82 -4.99
CA PRO A 22 7.34 -3.25 -4.93
C PRO A 22 6.58 -3.33 -6.26
N TYR A 23 7.28 -3.37 -7.40
CA TYR A 23 6.64 -3.51 -8.71
C TYR A 23 6.07 -4.92 -8.94
N LEU A 24 6.62 -5.95 -8.29
CA LEU A 24 6.07 -7.31 -8.35
C LEU A 24 4.66 -7.37 -7.75
N THR A 25 4.35 -6.47 -6.81
CA THR A 25 3.00 -6.34 -6.24
C THR A 25 2.00 -5.68 -7.18
N GLN A 26 2.40 -5.14 -8.33
CA GLN A 26 1.46 -4.60 -9.34
C GLN A 26 0.76 -5.70 -10.15
N CYS A 27 1.24 -6.92 -10.03
CA CYS A 27 0.61 -8.10 -10.60
C CYS A 27 0.06 -8.95 -9.44
N PRO A 28 -0.98 -9.77 -9.67
CA PRO A 28 -1.50 -10.71 -8.68
C PRO A 28 -0.56 -11.92 -8.53
N VAL A 29 0.74 -11.67 -8.34
CA VAL A 29 1.75 -12.69 -8.06
C VAL A 29 1.52 -13.20 -6.64
N THR A 30 1.32 -14.51 -6.50
CA THR A 30 1.00 -15.14 -5.21
C THR A 30 2.24 -15.56 -4.43
N VAL A 31 3.38 -15.75 -5.11
CA VAL A 31 4.66 -16.13 -4.51
C VAL A 31 5.83 -15.47 -5.24
N SER A 32 6.79 -14.96 -4.49
CA SER A 32 8.08 -14.48 -5.01
C SER A 32 9.18 -15.18 -4.24
N GLU A 33 9.88 -16.09 -4.91
CA GLU A 33 11.00 -16.81 -4.33
C GLU A 33 12.25 -15.93 -4.45
N MET A 34 12.61 -15.30 -3.33
CA MET A 34 13.79 -14.45 -3.23
C MET A 34 14.92 -15.23 -2.57
N ASP A 35 16.04 -15.38 -3.27
CA ASP A 35 17.29 -15.86 -2.69
C ASP A 35 18.09 -14.67 -2.13
N LEU A 36 19.01 -14.92 -1.19
CA LEU A 36 19.86 -13.91 -0.54
C LEU A 36 19.06 -12.77 0.13
N VAL A 37 18.04 -13.14 0.89
CA VAL A 37 17.21 -12.22 1.66
C VAL A 37 18.07 -11.33 2.58
N SER A 38 18.03 -10.02 2.33
CA SER A 38 18.72 -9.00 3.12
C SER A 38 17.71 -8.11 3.86
N PRO A 39 18.09 -7.42 4.95
CA PRO A 39 17.16 -6.53 5.66
C PRO A 39 16.50 -5.46 4.76
N PRO A 40 17.20 -4.81 3.82
CA PRO A 40 16.56 -3.90 2.85
C PRO A 40 15.52 -4.59 1.96
N LEU A 41 15.81 -5.83 1.52
CA LEU A 41 14.89 -6.59 0.67
C LEU A 41 13.62 -6.98 1.44
N VAL A 42 13.75 -7.43 2.69
CA VAL A 42 12.61 -7.71 3.57
C VAL A 42 11.79 -6.43 3.81
N ALA A 43 12.46 -5.31 4.07
CA ALA A 43 11.79 -4.03 4.29
C ALA A 43 11.00 -3.57 3.06
N ALA A 44 11.52 -3.79 1.85
CA ALA A 44 10.82 -3.50 0.60
C ALA A 44 9.64 -4.45 0.32
N ALA A 45 9.67 -5.68 0.87
CA ALA A 45 8.56 -6.64 0.75
C ALA A 45 7.34 -6.28 1.61
N ILE A 46 7.54 -5.49 2.68
CA ILE A 46 6.48 -5.08 3.59
C ILE A 46 5.68 -3.94 2.94
N TRP A 47 4.38 -4.12 2.76
CA TRP A 47 3.48 -3.13 2.16
C TRP A 47 2.52 -2.49 3.17
N SER A 48 2.51 -2.96 4.42
CA SER A 48 1.62 -2.48 5.48
C SER A 48 2.26 -1.34 6.26
N TRP A 49 2.61 -1.52 7.53
CA TRP A 49 3.06 -0.44 8.41
C TRP A 49 4.39 0.19 7.99
N ALA A 50 4.46 1.50 8.14
CA ALA A 50 5.70 2.25 8.06
C ALA A 50 6.56 2.00 9.32
N PRO A 51 7.90 2.15 9.23
CA PRO A 51 8.77 2.05 10.41
C PRO A 51 8.32 2.98 11.54
N GLY A 52 8.20 2.42 12.74
CA GLY A 52 7.74 3.13 13.95
C GLY A 52 6.22 3.15 14.15
N PHE A 53 5.44 2.64 13.19
CA PHE A 53 3.98 2.50 13.31
C PHE A 53 3.58 1.04 13.41
N SER A 54 2.46 0.79 14.09
CA SER A 54 1.90 -0.53 14.29
C SER A 54 0.42 -0.44 14.66
N HIS A 55 -0.26 -1.58 14.67
CA HIS A 55 -1.65 -1.65 15.11
C HIS A 55 -1.86 -1.17 16.55
N SER A 56 -0.87 -1.35 17.43
CA SER A 56 -0.93 -0.89 18.83
C SER A 56 -1.05 0.64 18.98
N ASN A 57 -0.69 1.38 17.93
CA ASN A 57 -0.83 2.84 17.89
C ASN A 57 -2.26 3.28 17.54
N VAL A 58 -3.14 2.37 17.09
CA VAL A 58 -4.52 2.69 16.70
C VAL A 58 -5.40 2.71 17.94
N THR A 59 -5.91 3.90 18.26
CA THR A 59 -6.98 4.10 19.23
C THR A 59 -8.13 4.75 18.49
N THR A 60 -9.08 3.96 17.98
CA THR A 60 -10.16 4.38 17.05
C THR A 60 -11.00 5.60 17.46
N ALA A 61 -10.83 6.11 18.68
CA ALA A 61 -11.37 7.39 19.14
C ALA A 61 -10.53 8.63 18.77
N THR A 62 -9.21 8.50 18.63
CA THR A 62 -8.27 9.63 18.49
C THR A 62 -7.16 9.40 17.47
N GLN A 63 -6.77 8.14 17.23
CA GLN A 63 -5.65 7.75 16.39
C GLN A 63 -6.11 6.66 15.41
N CYS A 64 -6.19 7.01 14.13
CA CYS A 64 -6.78 6.19 13.10
C CYS A 64 -5.77 5.85 11.99
N PRO A 65 -5.86 4.64 11.42
CA PRO A 65 -4.90 4.17 10.44
C PRO A 65 -5.18 4.80 9.07
N ALA A 66 -4.10 5.26 8.43
CA ALA A 66 -4.11 5.82 7.09
C ALA A 66 -2.96 5.25 6.26
N VAL A 67 -3.11 5.27 4.94
CA VAL A 67 -2.02 5.10 3.99
C VAL A 67 -1.36 6.45 3.75
N ASP A 68 -0.04 6.51 3.84
CA ASP A 68 0.80 7.69 3.58
C ASP A 68 1.53 7.52 2.24
N ILE A 69 1.24 8.42 1.30
CA ILE A 69 1.79 8.36 -0.06
C ILE A 69 3.26 8.77 -0.11
N GLU A 70 3.74 9.63 0.80
CA GLU A 70 5.15 10.01 0.89
C GLU A 70 6.00 8.84 1.43
N ARG A 71 5.39 7.93 2.17
CA ARG A 71 6.02 6.69 2.66
C ARG A 71 5.68 5.50 1.78
N GLU A 72 5.67 5.67 0.47
CA GLU A 72 5.48 4.59 -0.51
C GLU A 72 4.15 3.82 -0.33
N GLY A 73 3.13 4.47 0.22
CA GLY A 73 1.84 3.84 0.49
C GLY A 73 1.82 2.96 1.74
N ARG A 74 2.78 3.13 2.64
CA ARG A 74 2.83 2.44 3.93
C ARG A 74 1.83 3.05 4.91
N TRP A 75 1.44 2.24 5.89
CA TRP A 75 0.42 2.61 6.87
C TRP A 75 1.04 3.39 8.01
N VAL A 76 0.38 4.48 8.37
CA VAL A 76 0.69 5.36 9.48
C VAL A 76 -0.56 5.52 10.35
N VAL A 77 -0.43 6.28 11.42
CA VAL A 77 -1.53 6.64 12.29
C VAL A 77 -1.62 8.16 12.37
N LEU A 78 -2.84 8.69 12.19
CA LEU A 78 -3.15 10.11 12.18
C LEU A 78 -4.31 10.41 13.14
N SER A 79 -4.57 11.68 13.41
CA SER A 79 -5.76 12.08 14.17
C SER A 79 -7.03 11.65 13.42
N CYS A 80 -7.94 10.89 14.05
CA CYS A 80 -9.19 10.46 13.42
C CYS A 80 -10.06 11.62 12.91
N SER A 81 -9.81 12.84 13.41
CA SER A 81 -10.50 14.07 13.03
C SER A 81 -10.01 14.69 11.71
N GLU A 82 -8.91 14.22 11.14
CA GLU A 82 -8.41 14.73 9.85
C GLU A 82 -9.42 14.49 8.73
N ASP A 83 -9.49 15.46 7.81
CA ASP A 83 -10.39 15.41 6.67
C ASP A 83 -9.68 14.79 5.46
N LEU A 84 -9.85 13.47 5.28
CA LEU A 84 -9.18 12.71 4.22
C LEU A 84 -10.19 11.91 3.40
N VAL A 85 -9.79 11.51 2.19
CA VAL A 85 -10.54 10.51 1.42
C VAL A 85 -10.35 9.13 2.03
N HIS A 86 -11.28 8.22 1.73
CA HIS A 86 -11.31 6.86 2.27
C HIS A 86 -11.03 5.83 1.19
N MET A 87 -10.40 4.73 1.57
CA MET A 87 -10.31 3.54 0.74
C MET A 87 -11.66 2.82 0.67
N CYS A 88 -12.20 2.70 -0.52
CA CYS A 88 -13.41 1.96 -0.81
C CYS A 88 -13.08 0.70 -1.62
N GLN A 89 -13.54 -0.46 -1.16
CA GLN A 89 -13.34 -1.75 -1.83
C GLN A 89 -14.65 -2.24 -2.43
N SER A 90 -14.61 -2.70 -3.70
CA SER A 90 -15.77 -3.28 -4.37
C SER A 90 -16.24 -4.54 -3.64
N SER A 91 -17.55 -4.63 -3.40
CA SER A 91 -18.19 -5.82 -2.82
C SER A 91 -18.23 -7.01 -3.78
N ALA A 92 -18.10 -6.76 -5.09
CA ALA A 92 -18.11 -7.79 -6.12
C ALA A 92 -16.70 -8.28 -6.49
N ASN A 93 -15.68 -7.43 -6.32
CA ASN A 93 -14.29 -7.75 -6.64
C ASN A 93 -13.33 -7.18 -5.60
N ILE A 94 -12.72 -8.06 -4.80
CA ILE A 94 -11.79 -7.69 -3.72
C ILE A 94 -10.46 -7.09 -4.20
N SER A 95 -10.20 -7.15 -5.50
CA SER A 95 -9.04 -6.50 -6.14
C SER A 95 -9.37 -5.12 -6.69
N ASP A 96 -10.64 -4.69 -6.65
CA ASP A 96 -11.09 -3.44 -7.24
C ASP A 96 -11.37 -2.35 -6.19
N VAL A 97 -10.57 -1.29 -6.23
CA VAL A 97 -10.55 -0.23 -5.22
C VAL A 97 -10.82 1.12 -5.84
N ALA A 98 -11.48 1.97 -5.07
CA ALA A 98 -11.74 3.36 -5.39
C ALA A 98 -11.46 4.23 -4.15
N LEU A 99 -11.35 5.54 -4.37
CA LEU A 99 -11.39 6.53 -3.30
C LEU A 99 -12.85 6.95 -3.07
N SER A 100 -13.17 7.37 -1.84
CA SER A 100 -14.45 8.03 -1.56
C SER A 100 -14.60 9.31 -2.38
N ILE A 101 -15.84 9.69 -2.68
CA ILE A 101 -16.15 10.92 -3.42
C ILE A 101 -15.77 12.12 -2.57
N ASP A 102 -16.21 12.10 -1.31
CA ASP A 102 -15.96 13.17 -0.36
C ASP A 102 -14.84 12.82 0.61
N ARG A 103 -14.22 13.86 1.14
CA ARG A 103 -13.34 13.77 2.31
C ARG A 103 -14.17 13.75 3.59
N GLY A 104 -13.62 13.13 4.61
CA GLY A 104 -14.23 13.13 5.93
C GLY A 104 -13.33 12.58 7.02
N GLN A 105 -13.86 12.60 8.23
CA GLN A 105 -13.24 11.97 9.40
C GLN A 105 -13.26 10.45 9.26
N TRP A 106 -12.33 9.79 9.93
CA TRP A 106 -12.26 8.34 9.90
C TRP A 106 -13.59 7.71 10.37
N GLY A 107 -14.12 6.76 9.60
CA GLY A 107 -15.40 6.09 9.88
C GLY A 107 -16.63 6.76 9.27
N THR A 108 -16.49 7.92 8.62
CA THR A 108 -17.60 8.62 7.93
C THR A 108 -17.67 8.35 6.42
N ALA A 109 -16.89 7.37 5.94
CA ALA A 109 -16.68 7.06 4.54
C ALA A 109 -17.97 7.04 3.69
N GLN A 110 -18.00 7.89 2.66
CA GLN A 110 -19.02 7.89 1.62
C GLN A 110 -18.48 7.18 0.37
N CYS A 111 -18.59 5.85 0.38
CA CYS A 111 -18.11 5.04 -0.75
C CYS A 111 -19.11 5.03 -1.92
N PRO A 112 -18.62 4.92 -3.17
CA PRO A 112 -19.48 4.73 -4.34
C PRO A 112 -20.39 3.50 -4.21
N GLN A 113 -21.49 3.48 -4.97
CA GLN A 113 -22.41 2.35 -4.95
C GLN A 113 -21.69 1.04 -5.30
N GLY A 114 -21.90 0.00 -4.49
CA GLY A 114 -21.25 -1.30 -4.64
C GLY A 114 -19.85 -1.39 -4.01
N TYR A 115 -19.40 -0.35 -3.30
CA TYR A 115 -18.15 -0.32 -2.56
C TYR A 115 -18.38 -0.09 -1.06
N ALA A 116 -17.46 -0.57 -0.23
CA ALA A 116 -17.49 -0.40 1.23
C ALA A 116 -16.14 0.05 1.78
N PHE A 117 -16.16 0.76 2.90
CA PHE A 117 -14.96 1.22 3.59
C PHE A 117 -14.15 0.03 4.13
N SER A 118 -12.91 -0.10 3.67
CA SER A 118 -12.12 -1.32 3.88
C SER A 118 -10.64 -1.02 4.16
N LEU A 119 -9.89 -2.07 4.46
CA LEU A 119 -8.43 -2.07 4.51
C LEU A 119 -7.84 -2.79 3.27
N PRO A 120 -6.61 -2.46 2.86
CA PRO A 120 -5.89 -3.22 1.85
C PRO A 120 -5.51 -4.59 2.42
N GLN A 121 -6.04 -5.66 1.82
CA GLN A 121 -5.78 -7.02 2.32
C GLN A 121 -4.51 -7.65 1.73
N THR A 122 -4.01 -7.10 0.63
CA THR A 122 -2.82 -7.59 -0.07
C THR A 122 -1.95 -6.42 -0.51
N GLY A 123 -0.67 -6.70 -0.77
CA GLY A 123 0.24 -5.70 -1.35
C GLY A 123 -0.24 -5.19 -2.71
N TYR A 124 -0.89 -6.03 -3.50
CA TYR A 124 -1.51 -5.65 -4.77
C TYR A 124 -2.61 -4.61 -4.59
N VAL A 125 -3.53 -4.85 -3.66
CA VAL A 125 -4.60 -3.90 -3.34
C VAL A 125 -4.03 -2.59 -2.78
N ASN A 126 -3.02 -2.69 -1.90
CA ASN A 126 -2.33 -1.51 -1.35
C ASN A 126 -1.66 -0.69 -2.45
N ARG A 127 -1.02 -1.35 -3.42
CA ARG A 127 -0.37 -0.67 -4.55
C ARG A 127 -1.38 -0.01 -5.49
N LYS A 128 -2.51 -0.65 -5.78
CA LYS A 128 -3.60 0.00 -6.54
C LYS A 128 -4.10 1.26 -5.84
N LEU A 129 -4.28 1.20 -4.51
CA LEU A 129 -4.69 2.35 -3.72
C LEU A 129 -3.64 3.48 -3.77
N TYR A 130 -2.36 3.15 -3.60
CA TYR A 130 -1.25 4.11 -3.71
C TYR A 130 -1.25 4.84 -5.06
N VAL A 131 -1.41 4.09 -6.16
CA VAL A 131 -1.48 4.67 -7.52
C VAL A 131 -2.71 5.57 -7.66
N ALA A 132 -3.88 5.11 -7.19
CA ALA A 132 -5.11 5.91 -7.24
C ALA A 132 -4.95 7.24 -6.48
N ALA A 133 -4.41 7.21 -5.26
CA ALA A 133 -4.18 8.39 -4.44
C ALA A 133 -3.13 9.35 -5.04
N THR A 134 -2.07 8.80 -5.63
CA THR A 134 -1.04 9.59 -6.32
C THR A 134 -1.64 10.32 -7.52
N ASN A 135 -2.47 9.65 -8.32
CA ASN A 135 -3.13 10.24 -9.48
C ASN A 135 -4.11 11.36 -9.11
N THR A 136 -4.64 11.36 -7.88
CA THR A 136 -5.52 12.43 -7.37
C THR A 136 -4.79 13.45 -6.49
N ASN A 137 -3.45 13.39 -6.41
CA ASN A 137 -2.63 14.26 -5.56
C ASN A 137 -3.06 14.27 -4.08
N THR A 138 -3.46 13.10 -3.58
CA THR A 138 -3.87 12.88 -2.20
C THR A 138 -2.66 12.43 -1.38
N SER A 139 -2.34 13.10 -0.28
CA SER A 139 -1.21 12.71 0.59
C SER A 139 -1.51 11.52 1.49
N HIS A 140 -2.75 11.40 1.97
CA HIS A 140 -3.17 10.36 2.89
C HIS A 140 -4.57 9.83 2.58
N VAL A 141 -4.78 8.54 2.81
CA VAL A 141 -6.07 7.86 2.61
C VAL A 141 -6.46 7.07 3.84
N TRP A 142 -7.68 7.25 4.35
CA TRP A 142 -8.20 6.45 5.44
C TRP A 142 -8.35 4.98 5.04
N ILE A 143 -7.97 4.08 5.94
CA ILE A 143 -8.21 2.63 5.81
C ILE A 143 -8.97 2.10 7.03
N ASN A 144 -9.82 1.10 6.81
CA ASN A 144 -10.66 0.55 7.86
C ASN A 144 -9.97 -0.63 8.57
N LEU A 145 -9.02 -0.32 9.45
CA LEU A 145 -8.46 -1.31 10.37
C LEU A 145 -9.05 -1.06 11.78
N PRO A 146 -9.96 -1.90 12.27
CA PRO A 146 -10.57 -1.72 13.59
C PRO A 146 -9.51 -1.82 14.70
N ALA A 147 -9.78 -1.23 15.86
CA ALA A 147 -8.90 -1.34 17.02
C ALA A 147 -8.63 -2.81 17.35
N SER A 148 -7.40 -3.12 17.75
CA SER A 148 -7.07 -4.43 18.30
C SER A 148 -7.99 -4.73 19.48
N ALA A 149 -8.78 -5.80 19.40
CA ALA A 149 -9.42 -6.36 20.57
C ALA A 149 -8.32 -6.70 21.58
N LYS A 150 -8.41 -6.10 22.77
CA LYS A 150 -7.58 -6.50 23.90
C LYS A 150 -8.05 -7.83 24.46
#